data_AF-A0A2N2IJB0-F1
#
_entry.id   AF-A0A2N2IJB0-F1
#
_cell.length_a   1.000
_cell.length_b   1.000
_cell.length_c   1.000
_cell.angle_alpha   90.00
_cell.angle_beta   90.00
_cell.angle_gamma   90.00
#
_symmetry.space_group_name_H-M   'P 1'
#
loop_
_entity.id
_entity.type
_entity.pdbx_description
1 polymer ?
#
loop_
_entity_poly.entity_id
_entity_poly.type
_entity_poly.pdbx_seq_one_letter_code
_entity_poly.pdbx_strand_id
1 'polypeptide(L)'
;MKHLCTIFRSLPCHLAASLALATAPALSGCALDSSEAEETFDEVEESALQMAVLRLHFVVTADDGAPSPAADPAKYSAVVTRLNQLFSHVGFQFAFDPATDLEKVNSTLLNRDSTAGTELPLNAHARTVHAAEYPGKLVMFVRAGGDNFTTGRANWVVLGPNETGETLMHELGHYFHLRHPFTTTNGPARAAVVERIRAYVEDEGHPVQDGLKALEAFDGDDDYVADTATDLGDTIYKAEGINQCAGDGRLVFQVNFKNPSLGSHSYTFIPTRTNPMAYYFRCPVTLKFSDDQRDVIRNSVYHGNRMHLLRAAWLDSFRHELVAPAAVSRHANTVAVFATGDGGRPKSRVWDASRDSYYPGNGWLDLGDGGFEALNTLSRGSDQLHVFGTKAGSGNAAQKHWTDAMGAYAPSNNTWEKYVTQDDELFGAIVATPRSSGTHDVFARWVDGSVRARNYGT
;
A
#
# COMPACT_ATOMS: atom_id res chain seq x y z
N MET A 1 43.55 2.43 32.25
CA MET A 1 42.83 3.33 31.32
C MET A 1 43.57 3.62 30.00
N LYS A 2 44.60 2.85 29.58
CA LYS A 2 45.23 2.94 28.24
C LYS A 2 45.18 1.61 27.44
N HIS A 3 44.29 0.68 27.83
CA HIS A 3 44.16 -0.65 27.20
C HIS A 3 42.75 -0.98 26.70
N LEU A 4 41.81 -0.03 26.70
CA LEU A 4 40.45 -0.23 26.19
C LEU A 4 40.22 0.36 24.78
N CYS A 5 41.15 1.16 24.24
CA CYS A 5 40.97 1.75 22.90
C CYS A 5 41.40 0.87 21.72
N THR A 6 42.00 -0.31 21.94
CA THR A 6 42.57 -1.13 20.86
C THR A 6 41.63 -2.25 20.39
N ILE A 7 40.53 -2.53 21.11
CA ILE A 7 39.63 -3.65 20.80
C ILE A 7 38.52 -3.26 19.79
N PHE A 8 38.28 -1.97 19.54
CA PHE A 8 37.21 -1.52 18.64
C PHE A 8 37.58 -1.39 17.15
N ARG A 9 38.82 -1.74 16.74
CA ARG A 9 39.26 -1.62 15.33
C ARG A 9 39.05 -2.85 14.46
N SER A 10 38.46 -3.94 14.98
CA SER A 10 38.33 -5.20 14.23
C SER A 10 36.91 -5.82 14.23
N LEU A 11 35.87 -5.03 14.49
CA LEU A 11 34.48 -5.49 14.40
C LEU A 11 33.83 -5.00 13.10
N PRO A 12 33.07 -5.85 12.38
CA PRO A 12 32.25 -5.41 11.25
C PRO A 12 31.22 -4.37 11.72
N CYS A 13 31.04 -3.28 10.96
CA CYS A 13 30.22 -2.11 11.32
C CYS A 13 28.79 -2.44 11.80
N HIS A 14 28.22 -3.58 11.39
CA HIS A 14 26.86 -3.96 11.76
C HIS A 14 26.66 -4.34 13.24
N LEU A 15 27.73 -4.62 14.01
CA LEU A 15 27.61 -4.95 15.44
C LEU A 15 27.77 -3.75 16.39
N ALA A 16 28.27 -2.61 15.91
CA ALA A 16 28.48 -1.42 16.75
C ALA A 16 27.17 -0.65 17.03
N ALA A 17 26.23 -0.65 16.08
CA ALA A 17 24.97 0.10 16.20
C ALA A 17 24.03 -0.48 17.27
N SER A 18 23.98 -1.81 17.45
CA SER A 18 23.10 -2.44 18.42
C SER A 18 23.60 -2.36 19.87
N LEU A 19 24.88 -2.08 20.10
CA LEU A 19 25.45 -2.02 21.47
C LEU A 19 25.40 -0.61 22.09
N ALA A 20 25.19 0.44 21.29
CA ALA A 20 25.17 1.81 21.77
C ALA A 20 23.88 2.22 22.50
N LEU A 21 22.79 1.45 22.36
CA LEU A 21 21.49 1.80 22.95
C LEU A 21 21.27 1.30 24.40
N ALA A 22 22.16 0.47 24.95
CA ALA A 22 21.87 -0.23 26.21
C ALA A 22 22.50 0.36 27.47
N THR A 23 23.46 1.29 27.39
CA THR A 23 24.04 1.90 28.61
C THR A 23 24.58 3.31 28.36
N ALA A 24 23.84 4.34 28.77
CA ALA A 24 24.45 5.64 29.06
C ALA A 24 23.65 6.40 30.13
N PRO A 25 24.33 6.89 31.17
CA PRO A 25 24.11 8.24 31.64
C PRO A 25 25.37 9.10 31.42
N ALA A 26 25.14 10.33 30.96
CA ALA A 26 26.00 11.50 31.03
C ALA A 26 27.41 11.43 30.37
N LEU A 27 27.49 11.81 29.09
CA LEU A 27 28.66 12.48 28.53
C LEU A 27 28.21 13.76 27.80
N SER A 28 28.33 14.89 28.49
CA SER A 28 28.31 16.23 27.91
C SER A 28 29.75 16.59 27.53
N GLY A 29 30.03 16.80 26.24
CA GLY A 29 31.33 17.35 25.83
C GLY A 29 31.94 16.94 24.50
N CYS A 30 31.21 16.34 23.55
CA CYS A 30 31.70 16.16 22.18
C CYS A 30 30.63 16.63 21.19
N ALA A 31 30.76 17.88 20.75
CA ALA A 31 30.07 18.35 19.56
C ALA A 31 30.80 17.76 18.35
N LEU A 32 30.30 16.62 17.85
CA LEU A 32 30.64 16.16 16.51
C LEU A 32 29.90 17.06 15.52
N ASP A 33 30.61 17.48 14.48
CA ASP A 33 30.05 18.22 13.35
C ASP A 33 28.95 17.36 12.71
N SER A 34 27.70 17.79 12.89
CA SER A 34 26.52 17.03 12.48
C SER A 34 26.30 17.03 10.96
N SER A 35 27.10 17.80 10.21
CA SER A 35 26.93 17.94 8.76
C SER A 35 27.47 16.77 7.94
N GLU A 36 28.50 16.05 8.41
CA GLU A 36 29.06 14.88 7.70
C GLU A 36 28.33 13.56 8.03
N ALA A 37 27.49 13.53 9.08
CA ALA A 37 26.76 12.34 9.49
C ALA A 37 25.43 12.14 8.74
N GLU A 38 24.80 13.20 8.22
CA GLU A 38 23.56 13.08 7.45
C GLU A 38 23.82 12.59 6.01
N GLU A 39 24.90 13.02 5.36
CA GLU A 39 25.22 12.58 3.98
C GLU A 39 25.62 11.10 3.86
N THR A 40 26.03 10.45 4.95
CA THR A 40 26.47 9.05 4.93
C THR A 40 25.37 8.04 5.27
N PHE A 41 24.21 8.45 5.77
CA PHE A 41 23.10 7.53 6.04
C PHE A 41 22.27 7.23 4.79
N ASP A 42 22.01 8.23 3.95
CA ASP A 42 21.19 8.05 2.73
C ASP A 42 21.88 7.11 1.70
N GLU A 43 23.19 7.24 1.47
CA GLU A 43 23.91 6.37 0.52
C GLU A 43 24.08 4.92 1.02
N VAL A 44 24.14 4.70 2.35
CA VAL A 44 24.31 3.35 2.91
C VAL A 44 22.98 2.60 2.94
N GLU A 45 21.86 3.28 3.19
CA GLU A 45 20.53 2.66 3.17
C GLU A 45 20.09 2.28 1.75
N GLU A 46 20.40 3.10 0.74
CA GLU A 46 20.05 2.80 -0.66
C GLU A 46 20.83 1.58 -1.20
N SER A 47 22.09 1.39 -0.79
CA SER A 47 22.90 0.23 -1.18
C SER A 47 22.48 -1.09 -0.52
N ALA A 48 21.73 -1.02 0.60
CA ALA A 48 21.33 -2.16 1.41
C ALA A 48 19.85 -2.52 1.28
N LEU A 49 19.06 -1.79 0.49
CA LEU A 49 17.70 -2.18 0.12
C LEU A 49 17.77 -3.46 -0.71
N GLN A 50 17.75 -4.58 0.02
CA GLN A 50 17.67 -5.91 -0.54
C GLN A 50 16.45 -5.96 -1.48
N MET A 51 16.69 -6.34 -2.74
CA MET A 51 15.66 -6.50 -3.75
C MET A 51 14.49 -7.30 -3.17
N ALA A 52 13.34 -6.66 -3.01
CA ALA A 52 12.20 -7.32 -2.37
C ALA A 52 11.58 -8.32 -3.34
N VAL A 53 11.30 -9.53 -2.84
CA VAL A 53 10.64 -10.58 -3.62
C VAL A 53 9.14 -10.55 -3.35
N LEU A 54 8.35 -10.17 -4.35
CA LEU A 54 6.89 -10.16 -4.29
C LEU A 54 6.35 -11.45 -4.92
N ARG A 55 5.63 -12.26 -4.16
CA ARG A 55 5.03 -13.49 -4.69
C ARG A 55 3.72 -13.19 -5.41
N LEU A 56 3.55 -13.80 -6.57
CA LEU A 56 2.36 -13.67 -7.40
C LEU A 56 1.48 -14.93 -7.24
N HIS A 57 0.16 -14.78 -7.33
CA HIS A 57 -0.79 -15.90 -7.38
C HIS A 57 -1.82 -15.66 -8.48
N PHE A 58 -1.89 -16.54 -9.48
CA PHE A 58 -2.82 -16.42 -10.61
C PHE A 58 -4.05 -17.30 -10.39
N VAL A 59 -5.23 -16.68 -10.47
CA VAL A 59 -6.54 -17.34 -10.38
C VAL A 59 -7.20 -17.28 -11.75
N VAL A 60 -7.19 -18.39 -12.49
CA VAL A 60 -7.85 -18.47 -13.80
C VAL A 60 -9.33 -18.71 -13.59
N THR A 61 -10.13 -17.72 -13.95
CA THR A 61 -11.57 -17.70 -13.69
C THR A 61 -12.40 -18.07 -14.91
N ALA A 62 -13.57 -18.64 -14.67
CA ALA A 62 -14.62 -18.85 -15.67
C ALA A 62 -16.00 -18.70 -15.02
N ASP A 63 -17.05 -18.57 -15.82
CA ASP A 63 -18.42 -18.56 -15.30
C ASP A 63 -18.81 -19.91 -14.71
N ASP A 64 -19.78 -19.89 -13.81
CA ASP A 64 -20.33 -21.11 -13.21
C ASP A 64 -20.91 -22.03 -14.30
N GLY A 65 -20.52 -23.30 -14.29
CA GLY A 65 -20.92 -24.28 -15.30
C GLY A 65 -20.25 -24.11 -16.68
N ALA A 66 -19.45 -23.06 -16.90
CA ALA A 66 -18.65 -22.93 -18.11
C ALA A 66 -17.38 -23.80 -18.03
N PRO A 67 -16.86 -24.29 -19.16
CA PRO A 67 -15.55 -24.92 -19.20
C PRO A 67 -14.48 -23.88 -18.83
N SER A 68 -13.71 -24.15 -17.78
CA SER A 68 -12.61 -23.27 -17.40
C SER A 68 -11.55 -23.26 -18.51
N PRO A 69 -10.97 -22.10 -18.84
CA PRO A 69 -9.77 -22.08 -19.67
C PRO A 69 -8.71 -23.02 -19.11
N ALA A 70 -7.89 -23.59 -20.00
CA ALA A 70 -6.69 -24.25 -19.54
C ALA A 70 -5.79 -23.22 -18.85
N ALA A 71 -5.42 -23.50 -17.60
CA ALA A 71 -4.37 -22.75 -16.93
C ALA A 71 -3.07 -23.15 -17.62
N ASP A 72 -2.33 -22.16 -18.11
CA ASP A 72 -1.09 -22.36 -18.84
C ASP A 72 0.07 -21.88 -17.96
N PRO A 73 0.68 -22.78 -17.15
CA PRO A 73 1.87 -22.49 -16.37
C PRO A 73 2.97 -21.76 -17.14
N ALA A 74 3.26 -22.22 -18.37
CA ALA A 74 4.36 -21.70 -19.16
C ALA A 74 4.11 -20.24 -19.58
N LYS A 75 2.86 -19.94 -19.96
CA LYS A 75 2.44 -18.56 -20.23
C LYS A 75 2.64 -17.65 -19.01
N TYR A 76 2.16 -18.04 -17.84
CA TYR A 76 2.28 -17.17 -16.65
C TYR A 76 3.73 -17.03 -16.19
N SER A 77 4.55 -18.08 -16.29
CA SER A 77 6.00 -17.98 -16.06
C SER A 77 6.68 -17.01 -17.04
N ALA A 78 6.27 -16.99 -18.31
CA ALA A 78 6.77 -16.03 -19.29
C ALA A 78 6.36 -14.58 -18.97
N VAL A 79 5.11 -14.37 -18.52
CA VAL A 79 4.63 -13.07 -18.04
C VAL A 79 5.45 -12.59 -16.84
N VAL A 80 5.68 -13.45 -15.83
CA VAL A 80 6.51 -13.09 -14.65
C VAL A 80 7.96 -12.79 -15.05
N THR A 81 8.52 -13.54 -15.99
CA THR A 81 9.87 -13.28 -16.51
C THR A 81 9.93 -11.90 -17.17
N ARG A 82 8.94 -11.57 -18.01
CA ARG A 82 8.86 -10.26 -18.65
C ARG A 82 8.68 -9.14 -17.61
N LEU A 83 7.84 -9.36 -16.61
CA LEU A 83 7.60 -8.40 -15.55
C LEU A 83 8.87 -8.10 -14.75
N ASN A 84 9.69 -9.11 -14.45
CA ASN A 84 10.99 -8.94 -13.82
C ASN A 84 11.96 -8.09 -14.63
N GLN A 85 11.92 -8.18 -15.96
CA GLN A 85 12.72 -7.29 -16.82
C GLN A 85 12.20 -5.85 -16.76
N LEU A 86 10.88 -5.68 -16.70
CA LEU A 86 10.22 -4.38 -16.70
C LEU A 86 10.32 -3.66 -15.35
N PHE A 87 10.41 -4.39 -14.23
CA PHE A 87 10.50 -3.83 -12.87
C PHE A 87 11.91 -3.84 -12.28
N SER A 88 12.93 -4.32 -13.01
CA SER A 88 14.28 -4.47 -12.47
C SER A 88 14.85 -3.17 -11.90
N HIS A 89 14.47 -2.02 -12.47
CA HIS A 89 14.91 -0.69 -12.02
C HIS A 89 14.12 -0.12 -10.84
N VAL A 90 13.00 -0.76 -10.45
CA VAL A 90 12.21 -0.41 -9.27
C VAL A 90 12.81 -1.02 -8.00
N GLY A 91 13.59 -2.11 -8.13
CA GLY A 91 14.18 -2.83 -7.00
C GLY A 91 13.32 -3.98 -6.48
N PHE A 92 12.40 -4.50 -7.29
CA PHE A 92 11.57 -5.65 -6.97
C PHE A 92 11.84 -6.83 -7.91
N GLN A 93 11.68 -8.03 -7.35
CA GLN A 93 11.61 -9.28 -8.11
C GLN A 93 10.27 -9.95 -7.83
N PHE A 94 9.61 -10.42 -8.87
CA PHE A 94 8.42 -11.23 -8.79
C PHE A 94 8.76 -12.70 -8.81
N ALA A 95 8.16 -13.44 -7.88
CA ALA A 95 8.27 -14.90 -7.79
C ALA A 95 6.93 -15.56 -8.09
N PHE A 96 6.98 -16.66 -8.82
CA PHE A 96 5.82 -17.47 -9.19
C PHE A 96 6.24 -18.93 -9.32
N ASP A 97 5.62 -19.79 -8.55
CA ASP A 97 5.73 -21.23 -8.65
C ASP A 97 4.43 -21.81 -9.25
N PRO A 98 4.41 -22.26 -10.51
CA PRO A 98 3.18 -22.74 -11.14
C PRO A 98 2.53 -23.94 -10.44
N ALA A 99 3.25 -24.65 -9.56
CA ALA A 99 2.67 -25.74 -8.78
C ALA A 99 1.81 -25.26 -7.60
N THR A 100 2.09 -24.07 -7.06
CA THR A 100 1.45 -23.55 -5.82
C THR A 100 0.85 -22.16 -5.97
N ASP A 101 1.17 -21.48 -7.06
CA ASP A 101 0.80 -20.09 -7.33
C ASP A 101 -0.17 -19.95 -8.51
N LEU A 102 -0.75 -21.06 -8.99
CA LEU A 102 -1.69 -21.08 -10.10
C LEU A 102 -2.89 -21.97 -9.75
N GLU A 103 -4.09 -21.42 -9.88
CA GLU A 103 -5.32 -22.17 -9.67
C GLU A 103 -6.39 -21.86 -10.73
N LYS A 104 -7.45 -22.66 -10.69
CA LYS A 104 -8.65 -22.47 -11.52
C LYS A 104 -9.87 -22.38 -10.63
N VAL A 105 -10.72 -21.40 -10.89
CA VAL A 105 -11.97 -21.21 -10.16
C VAL A 105 -13.10 -20.94 -11.13
N ASN A 106 -14.14 -21.78 -11.11
CA ASN A 106 -15.40 -21.48 -11.78
C ASN A 106 -16.26 -20.67 -10.82
N SER A 107 -16.35 -19.37 -11.09
CA SER A 107 -17.15 -18.42 -10.34
C SER A 107 -17.52 -17.27 -11.27
N THR A 108 -18.81 -17.16 -11.62
CA THR A 108 -19.31 -16.00 -12.39
C THR A 108 -19.01 -14.69 -11.67
N LEU A 109 -19.03 -14.73 -10.33
CA LEU A 109 -18.77 -13.59 -9.46
C LEU A 109 -17.32 -13.10 -9.56
N LEU A 110 -16.34 -14.00 -9.66
CA LEU A 110 -14.93 -13.62 -9.86
C LEU A 110 -14.63 -13.28 -11.33
N ASN A 111 -15.26 -14.00 -12.28
CA ASN A 111 -14.98 -13.92 -13.72
C ASN A 111 -15.59 -12.69 -14.43
N ARG A 112 -16.69 -12.12 -13.95
CA ARG A 112 -17.32 -10.95 -14.59
C ARG A 112 -17.08 -9.70 -13.76
N ASP A 113 -17.26 -8.52 -14.35
CA ASP A 113 -17.53 -7.29 -13.57
C ASP A 113 -19.04 -7.09 -13.58
N SER A 114 -19.65 -6.64 -12.48
CA SER A 114 -21.08 -6.33 -12.52
C SER A 114 -21.29 -5.07 -13.35
N THR A 115 -21.97 -5.18 -14.48
CA THR A 115 -22.17 -4.09 -15.45
C THR A 115 -23.20 -3.03 -15.03
N ALA A 116 -23.45 -2.77 -13.74
CA ALA A 116 -24.43 -1.75 -13.35
C ALA A 116 -24.21 -1.12 -11.95
N GLY A 117 -23.95 0.19 -11.93
CA GLY A 117 -24.32 1.11 -10.83
C GLY A 117 -23.38 1.20 -9.61
N THR A 118 -22.62 2.30 -9.54
CA THR A 118 -22.02 3.08 -8.41
C THR A 118 -21.73 2.52 -7.01
N GLU A 119 -22.13 1.32 -6.60
CA GLU A 119 -21.58 0.64 -5.42
C GLU A 119 -20.42 -0.27 -5.85
N LEU A 120 -19.45 -0.53 -4.96
CA LEU A 120 -18.38 -1.48 -5.27
C LEU A 120 -19.04 -2.77 -5.78
N PRO A 121 -18.82 -3.14 -7.05
CA PRO A 121 -19.57 -4.22 -7.67
C PRO A 121 -19.40 -5.46 -6.77
N LEU A 122 -20.45 -6.24 -6.50
CA LEU A 122 -20.41 -7.43 -5.61
C LEU A 122 -19.16 -8.31 -5.85
N ASN A 123 -18.70 -8.32 -7.10
CA ASN A 123 -17.54 -8.99 -7.64
C ASN A 123 -16.21 -8.50 -7.02
N ALA A 124 -16.08 -7.21 -6.69
CA ALA A 124 -14.92 -6.64 -6.03
C ALA A 124 -14.77 -7.16 -4.59
N HIS A 125 -15.86 -7.23 -3.82
CA HIS A 125 -15.82 -7.82 -2.47
C HIS A 125 -15.48 -9.31 -2.54
N ALA A 126 -16.08 -10.07 -3.46
CA ALA A 126 -15.75 -11.49 -3.65
C ALA A 126 -14.28 -11.71 -4.00
N ARG A 127 -13.71 -10.90 -4.90
CA ARG A 127 -12.28 -10.95 -5.23
C ARG A 127 -11.41 -10.57 -4.04
N THR A 128 -11.84 -9.60 -3.21
CA THR A 128 -11.12 -9.23 -1.98
C THR A 128 -11.09 -10.37 -0.98
N VAL A 129 -12.23 -11.02 -0.75
CA VAL A 129 -12.34 -12.20 0.13
C VAL A 129 -11.47 -13.33 -0.39
N HIS A 130 -11.56 -13.65 -1.68
CA HIS A 130 -10.77 -14.72 -2.30
C HIS A 130 -9.27 -14.40 -2.26
N ALA A 131 -8.86 -13.16 -2.54
CA ALA A 131 -7.46 -12.74 -2.45
C ALA A 131 -6.91 -12.84 -1.02
N ALA A 132 -7.75 -12.66 0.01
CA ALA A 132 -7.34 -12.80 1.41
C ALA A 132 -6.96 -14.24 1.80
N GLU A 133 -7.33 -15.25 1.01
CA GLU A 133 -6.93 -16.65 1.20
C GLU A 133 -5.45 -16.90 0.89
N TYR A 134 -4.78 -15.95 0.22
CA TYR A 134 -3.37 -16.06 -0.20
C TYR A 134 -2.50 -15.00 0.50
N PRO A 135 -2.31 -15.07 1.83
CA PRO A 135 -1.59 -14.05 2.58
C PRO A 135 -0.16 -13.87 2.04
N GLY A 136 0.18 -12.61 1.81
CA GLY A 136 1.45 -12.14 1.24
C GLY A 136 1.78 -12.63 -0.16
N LYS A 137 0.76 -12.98 -0.94
CA LYS A 137 0.83 -13.03 -2.39
C LYS A 137 -0.02 -11.91 -2.99
N LEU A 138 0.42 -11.42 -4.14
CA LEU A 138 -0.37 -10.55 -5.00
C LEU A 138 -1.25 -11.42 -5.89
N VAL A 139 -2.57 -11.34 -5.68
CA VAL A 139 -3.54 -12.18 -6.39
C VAL A 139 -3.98 -11.52 -7.69
N MET A 140 -3.91 -12.28 -8.79
CA MET A 140 -4.27 -11.87 -10.14
C MET A 140 -5.40 -12.74 -10.67
N PHE A 141 -6.58 -12.16 -10.84
CA PHE A 141 -7.72 -12.83 -11.44
C PHE A 141 -7.64 -12.73 -12.96
N VAL A 142 -7.41 -13.87 -13.63
CA VAL A 142 -7.37 -13.94 -15.10
C VAL A 142 -8.72 -14.37 -15.61
N ARG A 143 -9.39 -13.49 -16.34
CA ARG A 143 -10.77 -13.69 -16.81
C ARG A 143 -10.80 -14.34 -18.18
N ALA A 144 -11.91 -15.00 -18.49
CA ALA A 144 -12.16 -15.53 -19.83
C ALA A 144 -12.37 -14.42 -20.89
N GLY A 145 -12.66 -13.18 -20.46
CA GLY A 145 -12.81 -12.01 -21.33
C GLY A 145 -12.86 -10.70 -20.54
N GLY A 146 -12.99 -9.58 -21.26
CA GLY A 146 -13.00 -8.23 -20.69
C GLY A 146 -11.61 -7.58 -20.65
N ASP A 147 -11.60 -6.32 -20.23
CA ASP A 147 -10.38 -5.50 -20.13
C ASP A 147 -9.60 -5.79 -18.85
N ASN A 148 -8.40 -5.26 -18.75
CA ASN A 148 -7.61 -5.30 -17.52
C ASN A 148 -8.04 -4.18 -16.59
N PHE A 149 -7.92 -4.42 -15.28
CA PHE A 149 -8.30 -3.41 -14.31
C PHE A 149 -7.70 -3.68 -12.93
N THR A 150 -7.23 -2.61 -12.29
CA THR A 150 -7.02 -2.57 -10.84
C THR A 150 -7.05 -1.12 -10.33
N THR A 151 -6.96 -0.98 -9.01
CA THR A 151 -6.89 0.32 -8.32
C THR A 151 -5.97 0.21 -7.11
N GLY A 152 -5.48 1.35 -6.60
CA GLY A 152 -4.70 1.38 -5.35
C GLY A 152 -5.47 0.90 -4.11
N ARG A 153 -6.80 0.77 -4.19
CA ARG A 153 -7.66 0.25 -3.11
C ARG A 153 -7.84 -1.27 -3.16
N ALA A 154 -7.79 -1.88 -4.35
CA ALA A 154 -7.96 -3.32 -4.50
C ALA A 154 -6.77 -4.08 -3.91
N ASN A 155 -6.96 -5.23 -3.26
CA ASN A 155 -5.87 -6.13 -2.86
C ASN A 155 -5.57 -7.21 -3.93
N TRP A 156 -6.03 -6.98 -5.16
CA TRP A 156 -5.92 -7.89 -6.30
C TRP A 156 -5.79 -7.10 -7.62
N VAL A 157 -5.48 -7.83 -8.69
CA VAL A 157 -5.44 -7.30 -10.06
C VAL A 157 -6.31 -8.17 -10.96
N VAL A 158 -6.99 -7.57 -11.94
CA VAL A 158 -7.76 -8.30 -12.95
C VAL A 158 -7.07 -8.20 -14.30
N LEU A 159 -6.91 -9.36 -14.95
CA LEU A 159 -6.23 -9.51 -16.22
C LEU A 159 -7.16 -10.21 -17.22
N GLY A 160 -7.05 -9.83 -18.48
CA GLY A 160 -7.70 -10.45 -19.61
C GLY A 160 -6.98 -11.72 -20.04
N PRO A 161 -7.60 -12.51 -20.93
CA PRO A 161 -7.06 -13.80 -21.34
C PRO A 161 -5.80 -13.68 -22.20
N ASN A 162 -5.50 -12.50 -22.76
CA ASN A 162 -4.35 -12.27 -23.63
C ASN A 162 -3.28 -11.39 -22.98
N GLU A 163 -3.17 -11.46 -21.65
CA GLU A 163 -2.23 -10.65 -20.88
C GLU A 163 -0.78 -10.75 -21.38
N THR A 164 -0.10 -9.61 -21.40
CA THR A 164 1.33 -9.48 -21.70
C THR A 164 2.09 -9.01 -20.46
N GLY A 165 3.41 -8.85 -20.51
CA GLY A 165 4.12 -8.26 -19.37
C GLY A 165 3.83 -6.76 -19.21
N GLU A 166 3.60 -6.06 -20.32
CA GLU A 166 3.42 -4.61 -20.37
C GLU A 166 2.06 -4.17 -19.81
N THR A 167 0.97 -4.89 -20.13
CA THR A 167 -0.33 -4.51 -19.56
C THR A 167 -0.40 -4.88 -18.08
N LEU A 168 0.17 -6.01 -17.67
CA LEU A 168 0.34 -6.31 -16.26
C LEU A 168 1.19 -5.24 -15.55
N MET A 169 2.27 -4.75 -16.17
CA MET A 169 3.06 -3.66 -15.59
C MET A 169 2.23 -2.39 -15.38
N HIS A 170 1.40 -2.01 -16.36
CA HIS A 170 0.47 -0.89 -16.26
C HIS A 170 -0.51 -1.07 -15.08
N GLU A 171 -1.18 -2.23 -15.01
CA GLU A 171 -2.08 -2.53 -13.91
C GLU A 171 -1.35 -2.53 -12.56
N LEU A 172 -0.15 -3.11 -12.49
CA LEU A 172 0.63 -3.07 -11.26
C LEU A 172 0.98 -1.66 -10.81
N GLY A 173 1.20 -0.72 -11.73
CA GLY A 173 1.31 0.69 -11.37
C GLY A 173 0.09 1.18 -10.59
N HIS A 174 -1.13 0.93 -11.09
CA HIS A 174 -2.36 1.25 -10.37
C HIS A 174 -2.49 0.52 -9.03
N TYR A 175 -2.14 -0.77 -8.98
CA TYR A 175 -2.13 -1.54 -7.75
C TYR A 175 -1.19 -0.89 -6.71
N PHE A 176 -0.08 -0.31 -7.17
CA PHE A 176 0.88 0.42 -6.35
C PHE A 176 0.59 1.93 -6.25
N HIS A 177 -0.67 2.34 -6.41
CA HIS A 177 -1.18 3.71 -6.24
C HIS A 177 -0.73 4.73 -7.28
N LEU A 178 -0.13 4.32 -8.39
CA LEU A 178 0.09 5.24 -9.50
C LEU A 178 -1.23 5.52 -10.23
N ARG A 179 -1.45 6.79 -10.56
CA ARG A 179 -2.50 7.21 -11.48
C ARG A 179 -1.97 7.29 -12.90
N HIS A 180 -2.90 7.50 -13.81
CA HIS A 180 -2.57 7.90 -15.16
C HIS A 180 -2.00 9.33 -15.16
N PRO A 181 -0.97 9.63 -15.97
CA PRO A 181 -0.39 10.98 -16.10
C PRO A 181 -1.26 11.92 -16.95
N PHE A 182 -2.57 11.67 -17.02
CA PHE A 182 -3.53 12.45 -17.80
C PHE A 182 -4.84 12.66 -17.04
N THR A 183 -5.39 13.87 -17.15
CA THR A 183 -6.50 14.34 -16.30
C THR A 183 -7.87 13.73 -16.59
N THR A 184 -8.08 13.15 -17.77
CA THR A 184 -9.41 12.64 -18.19
C THR A 184 -9.29 11.26 -18.80
N THR A 185 -10.28 10.40 -18.57
CA THR A 185 -10.24 8.98 -18.94
C THR A 185 -9.79 8.71 -20.37
N ASN A 186 -10.00 9.64 -21.32
CA ASN A 186 -9.56 9.47 -22.70
C ASN A 186 -8.64 10.60 -23.23
N GLY A 187 -8.29 11.62 -22.44
CA GLY A 187 -7.52 12.78 -22.88
C GLY A 187 -8.32 13.88 -23.61
N PRO A 188 -7.73 15.07 -23.86
CA PRO A 188 -8.40 16.21 -24.48
C PRO A 188 -8.65 16.04 -26.00
N ALA A 189 -9.68 16.72 -26.50
CA ALA A 189 -9.86 16.91 -27.93
C ALA A 189 -8.90 17.97 -28.48
N ARG A 190 -8.54 17.88 -29.77
CA ARG A 190 -7.64 18.83 -30.46
C ARG A 190 -8.02 20.30 -30.26
N ALA A 191 -9.31 20.62 -30.31
CA ALA A 191 -9.78 21.99 -30.11
C ALA A 191 -9.48 22.51 -28.69
N ALA A 192 -9.60 21.66 -27.67
CA ALA A 192 -9.28 22.01 -26.28
C ALA A 192 -7.77 22.24 -26.11
N VAL A 193 -6.94 21.44 -26.78
CA VAL A 193 -5.48 21.64 -26.80
C VAL A 193 -5.11 22.98 -27.44
N VAL A 194 -5.65 23.27 -28.64
CA VAL A 194 -5.42 24.54 -29.33
C VAL A 194 -5.89 25.74 -28.51
N GLU A 195 -7.06 25.65 -27.86
CA GLU A 195 -7.58 26.71 -26.99
C GLU A 195 -6.69 26.92 -25.77
N ARG A 196 -6.23 25.84 -25.12
CA ARG A 196 -5.36 25.92 -23.95
C ARG A 196 -4.02 26.58 -24.28
N ILE A 197 -3.40 26.21 -25.40
CA ILE A 197 -2.16 26.85 -25.91
C ILE A 197 -2.41 28.34 -26.17
N ARG A 198 -3.53 28.68 -26.82
CA ARG A 198 -3.88 30.07 -27.10
C ARG A 198 -4.02 30.88 -25.81
N ALA A 199 -4.80 30.39 -24.84
CA ALA A 199 -5.01 31.08 -23.57
C ALA A 199 -3.70 31.29 -22.80
N TYR A 200 -2.82 30.29 -22.77
CA TYR A 200 -1.51 30.40 -22.13
C TYR A 200 -0.63 31.52 -22.72
N VAL A 201 -0.61 31.65 -24.05
CA VAL A 201 0.19 32.69 -24.70
C VAL A 201 -0.49 34.07 -24.65
N GLU A 202 -1.78 34.15 -24.96
CA GLU A 202 -2.47 35.44 -25.11
C GLU A 202 -3.05 35.99 -23.81
N ASP A 203 -3.76 35.15 -23.07
CA ASP A 203 -4.53 35.57 -21.90
C ASP A 203 -3.64 35.62 -20.65
N GLU A 204 -2.68 34.69 -20.53
CA GLU A 204 -1.70 34.63 -19.43
C GLU A 204 -0.39 35.37 -19.76
N GLY A 205 -0.18 35.76 -21.02
CA GLY A 205 0.94 36.61 -21.46
C GLY A 205 2.29 35.89 -21.57
N HIS A 206 2.29 34.56 -21.69
CA HIS A 206 3.53 33.79 -21.87
C HIS A 206 4.13 33.94 -23.29
N PRO A 207 5.44 33.75 -23.47
CA PRO A 207 6.06 33.82 -24.79
C PRO A 207 5.49 32.80 -25.78
N VAL A 208 5.34 33.18 -27.06
CA VAL A 208 4.76 32.30 -28.09
C VAL A 208 5.52 30.98 -28.23
N GLN A 209 6.85 30.97 -28.11
CA GLN A 209 7.65 29.74 -28.18
C GLN A 209 7.39 28.75 -27.03
N ASP A 210 6.81 29.22 -25.92
CA ASP A 210 6.53 28.42 -24.73
C ASP A 210 5.12 27.78 -24.77
N GLY A 211 4.37 27.95 -25.86
CA GLY A 211 2.98 27.48 -25.94
C GLY A 211 2.76 26.00 -25.63
N LEU A 212 3.74 25.12 -25.86
CA LEU A 212 3.63 23.70 -25.47
C LEU A 212 3.65 23.45 -23.96
N LYS A 213 4.19 24.37 -23.14
CA LYS A 213 4.11 24.27 -21.67
C LYS A 213 2.66 24.33 -21.17
N ALA A 214 1.76 24.94 -21.96
CA ALA A 214 0.33 24.95 -21.66
C ALA A 214 -0.27 23.54 -21.54
N LEU A 215 0.39 22.53 -22.11
CA LEU A 215 -0.07 21.14 -22.05
C LEU A 215 0.09 20.53 -20.65
N GLU A 216 0.93 21.10 -19.78
CA GLU A 216 1.03 20.71 -18.36
C GLU A 216 -0.34 20.80 -17.64
N ALA A 217 -1.27 21.62 -18.15
CA ALA A 217 -2.65 21.66 -17.63
C ALA A 217 -3.48 20.39 -17.91
N PHE A 218 -3.00 19.51 -18.79
CA PHE A 218 -3.60 18.19 -19.04
C PHE A 218 -2.86 17.07 -18.31
N ASP A 219 -1.75 17.39 -17.64
CA ASP A 219 -1.02 16.46 -16.80
C ASP A 219 -1.90 16.03 -15.62
N GLY A 220 -2.10 14.73 -15.52
CA GLY A 220 -2.97 14.10 -14.52
C GLY A 220 -2.20 13.45 -13.38
N ASP A 221 -0.89 13.69 -13.31
CA ASP A 221 -0.07 13.18 -12.23
C ASP A 221 -0.60 13.62 -10.85
N ASP A 222 -0.35 12.77 -9.85
CA ASP A 222 -0.59 13.12 -8.45
C ASP A 222 0.49 14.08 -7.95
N ASP A 223 0.22 14.86 -6.89
CA ASP A 223 1.16 15.84 -6.33
C ASP A 223 2.55 15.29 -5.94
N TYR A 224 2.66 13.97 -5.80
CA TYR A 224 3.89 13.24 -5.45
C TYR A 224 4.56 12.54 -6.65
N VAL A 225 4.08 12.79 -7.87
CA VAL A 225 4.72 12.41 -9.14
C VAL A 225 4.81 13.68 -9.97
N ALA A 226 5.99 14.27 -10.11
CA ALA A 226 6.17 15.53 -10.84
C ALA A 226 7.15 15.38 -12.02
N ASP A 227 7.69 14.18 -12.22
CA ASP A 227 8.77 13.89 -13.15
C ASP A 227 8.33 13.10 -14.39
N THR A 228 7.03 12.95 -14.64
CA THR A 228 6.54 12.39 -15.88
C THR A 228 6.31 13.47 -16.94
N ALA A 229 6.34 13.05 -18.20
CA ALA A 229 6.01 13.94 -19.30
C ALA A 229 4.50 13.95 -19.51
N THR A 230 3.95 15.11 -19.84
CA THR A 230 2.52 15.27 -20.16
C THR A 230 2.02 14.22 -21.15
N ASP A 231 0.89 13.60 -20.82
CA ASP A 231 0.17 12.68 -21.69
C ASP A 231 -1.18 13.27 -22.16
N LEU A 232 -1.38 13.38 -23.47
CA LEU A 232 -2.64 13.83 -24.08
C LEU A 232 -3.68 12.72 -24.25
N GLY A 233 -3.42 11.52 -23.74
CA GLY A 233 -4.25 10.34 -23.89
C GLY A 233 -4.41 9.86 -25.33
N ASP A 234 -5.27 8.86 -25.54
CA ASP A 234 -5.43 8.22 -26.84
C ASP A 234 -6.54 8.84 -27.73
N THR A 235 -7.44 9.67 -27.17
CA THR A 235 -8.57 10.25 -27.93
C THR A 235 -8.10 11.05 -29.11
N ILE A 236 -7.10 11.92 -28.92
CA ILE A 236 -6.63 12.80 -29.97
C ILE A 236 -5.98 12.03 -31.12
N TYR A 237 -5.21 10.98 -30.81
CA TYR A 237 -4.60 10.10 -31.81
C TYR A 237 -5.66 9.34 -32.60
N LYS A 238 -6.65 8.76 -31.91
CA LYS A 238 -7.79 8.08 -32.54
C LYS A 238 -8.57 9.03 -33.46
N ALA A 239 -8.85 10.24 -32.99
CA ALA A 239 -9.58 11.25 -33.76
C ALA A 239 -8.82 11.74 -34.99
N GLU A 240 -7.49 11.82 -34.91
CA GLU A 240 -6.63 12.25 -36.03
C GLU A 240 -6.21 11.09 -36.95
N GLY A 241 -6.58 9.85 -36.61
CA GLY A 241 -6.16 8.67 -37.36
C GLY A 241 -4.65 8.44 -37.33
N ILE A 242 -3.97 8.95 -36.30
CA ILE A 242 -2.53 8.84 -36.13
C ILE A 242 -2.24 7.65 -35.22
N ASN A 243 -1.36 6.74 -35.66
CA ASN A 243 -0.84 5.70 -34.81
C ASN A 243 0.26 6.28 -33.91
N GLN A 244 -0.04 6.44 -32.62
CA GLN A 244 0.87 6.95 -31.60
C GLN A 244 2.20 6.18 -31.49
N CYS A 245 2.26 4.92 -31.96
CA CYS A 245 3.43 4.06 -31.90
C CYS A 245 4.21 4.01 -33.22
N ALA A 246 3.65 4.52 -34.31
CA ALA A 246 4.35 4.58 -35.60
C ALA A 246 5.21 5.84 -35.70
N GLY A 247 6.39 5.73 -36.31
CA GLY A 247 7.33 6.87 -36.43
C GLY A 247 7.62 7.49 -35.06
N ASP A 248 7.46 8.80 -34.95
CA ASP A 248 7.52 9.53 -33.67
C ASP A 248 6.14 9.86 -33.08
N GLY A 249 5.03 9.49 -33.76
CA GLY A 249 3.69 9.72 -33.24
C GLY A 249 3.41 11.20 -33.01
N ARG A 250 4.01 12.09 -33.80
CA ARG A 250 3.85 13.53 -33.58
C ARG A 250 2.42 14.02 -33.82
N LEU A 251 1.97 14.95 -32.99
CA LEU A 251 0.80 15.77 -33.21
C LEU A 251 1.25 17.20 -33.53
N VAL A 252 0.71 17.79 -34.59
CA VAL A 252 1.04 19.17 -34.98
C VAL A 252 -0.20 20.04 -34.75
N PHE A 253 -0.11 21.02 -33.88
CA PHE A 253 -1.17 21.97 -33.56
C PHE A 253 -0.93 23.31 -34.26
N GLN A 254 -1.83 23.68 -35.17
CA GLN A 254 -1.84 25.02 -35.77
C GLN A 254 -2.68 25.94 -34.88
N VAL A 255 -2.04 26.96 -34.29
CA VAL A 255 -2.70 27.92 -33.41
C VAL A 255 -2.68 29.28 -34.08
N ASN A 256 -3.87 29.77 -34.40
CA ASN A 256 -4.07 31.14 -34.84
C ASN A 256 -4.37 32.00 -33.61
N PHE A 257 -3.48 32.96 -33.34
CA PHE A 257 -3.61 33.90 -32.23
C PHE A 257 -4.56 35.05 -32.61
N LYS A 258 -5.35 35.53 -31.63
CA LYS A 258 -6.24 36.69 -31.78
C LYS A 258 -5.42 37.98 -31.94
N ASN A 259 -4.28 38.08 -31.26
CA ASN A 259 -3.34 39.17 -31.40
C ASN A 259 -2.60 39.03 -32.75
N PRO A 260 -2.84 39.95 -33.71
CA PRO A 260 -2.25 39.85 -35.04
C PRO A 260 -0.71 39.97 -35.03
N SER A 261 -0.09 40.52 -33.99
CA SER A 261 1.36 40.58 -33.89
C SER A 261 2.00 39.22 -33.58
N LEU A 262 1.24 38.26 -33.05
CA LEU A 262 1.70 36.89 -32.80
C LEU A 262 1.52 35.97 -34.02
N GLY A 263 0.57 36.29 -34.90
CA GLY A 263 0.33 35.56 -36.14
C GLY A 263 -0.19 34.13 -35.93
N SER A 264 0.21 33.22 -36.82
CA SER A 264 -0.06 31.78 -36.72
C SER A 264 1.22 31.06 -36.31
N HIS A 265 1.10 30.10 -35.39
CA HIS A 265 2.22 29.30 -34.94
C HIS A 265 1.89 27.81 -34.95
N SER A 266 2.91 26.99 -35.23
CA SER A 266 2.80 25.54 -35.31
C SER A 266 3.55 24.88 -34.16
N TYR A 267 2.83 24.23 -33.26
CA TYR A 267 3.41 23.48 -32.14
C TYR A 267 3.46 21.99 -32.48
N THR A 268 4.56 21.31 -32.17
CA THR A 268 4.69 19.86 -32.39
C THR A 268 4.85 19.16 -31.06
N PHE A 269 3.89 18.31 -30.72
CA PHE A 269 3.94 17.42 -29.55
C PHE A 269 4.42 16.04 -29.98
N ILE A 270 5.36 15.46 -29.22
CA ILE A 270 5.87 14.10 -29.43
C ILE A 270 5.63 13.35 -28.12
N PRO A 271 4.84 12.25 -28.12
CA PRO A 271 4.52 11.54 -26.89
C PRO A 271 5.74 10.80 -26.35
N THR A 272 5.93 10.87 -25.03
CA THR A 272 6.90 10.01 -24.33
C THR A 272 6.30 8.62 -24.19
N ARG A 273 6.86 7.64 -24.91
CA ARG A 273 6.33 6.27 -24.97
C ARG A 273 6.87 5.33 -23.89
N THR A 274 7.85 5.79 -23.11
CA THR A 274 8.57 4.95 -22.15
C THR A 274 7.86 4.83 -20.81
N ASN A 275 6.92 5.73 -20.47
CA ASN A 275 6.20 5.65 -19.21
C ASN A 275 5.13 4.55 -19.27
N PRO A 276 5.18 3.52 -18.43
CA PRO A 276 4.18 2.45 -18.39
C PRO A 276 2.79 2.93 -17.98
N MET A 277 2.67 4.08 -17.30
CA MET A 277 1.37 4.64 -16.90
C MET A 277 0.74 5.51 -17.99
N ALA A 278 1.50 5.90 -19.02
CA ALA A 278 0.97 6.66 -20.15
C ALA A 278 0.15 5.76 -21.09
N TYR A 279 -0.80 6.32 -21.84
CA TYR A 279 -1.62 5.60 -22.83
C TYR A 279 -0.82 4.92 -23.95
N TYR A 280 0.46 5.27 -24.07
CA TYR A 280 1.38 4.77 -25.09
C TYR A 280 2.21 3.57 -24.62
N PHE A 281 1.95 3.00 -23.43
CA PHE A 281 2.72 1.88 -22.86
C PHE A 281 2.76 0.62 -23.74
N ARG A 282 1.84 0.49 -24.70
CA ARG A 282 1.79 -0.63 -25.67
C ARG A 282 2.71 -0.43 -26.87
N CYS A 283 3.38 0.72 -26.99
CA CYS A 283 4.34 0.94 -28.04
C CYS A 283 5.59 0.06 -27.82
N PRO A 284 6.27 -0.41 -28.88
CA PRO A 284 7.40 -1.32 -28.78
C PRO A 284 8.69 -0.59 -28.37
N VAL A 285 8.68 -0.05 -27.14
CA VAL A 285 9.82 0.63 -26.51
C VAL A 285 10.11 0.00 -25.16
N THR A 286 11.28 0.30 -24.60
CA THR A 286 11.59 -0.09 -23.22
C THR A 286 10.78 0.79 -22.27
N LEU A 287 9.88 0.17 -21.51
CA LEU A 287 9.10 0.85 -20.49
C LEU A 287 9.93 1.04 -19.22
N LYS A 288 9.76 2.19 -18.57
CA LYS A 288 10.41 2.56 -17.32
C LYS A 288 9.49 3.51 -16.54
N PHE A 289 9.14 3.15 -15.31
CA PHE A 289 8.60 4.10 -14.33
C PHE A 289 9.60 5.25 -14.12
N SER A 290 9.09 6.48 -14.00
CA SER A 290 9.88 7.63 -13.59
C SER A 290 10.38 7.48 -12.15
N ASP A 291 11.28 8.34 -11.70
CA ASP A 291 11.90 8.18 -10.39
C ASP A 291 10.88 8.39 -9.27
N ASP A 292 10.01 9.41 -9.37
CA ASP A 292 8.92 9.62 -8.39
C ASP A 292 7.91 8.45 -8.40
N GLN A 293 7.59 7.92 -9.59
CA GLN A 293 6.70 6.75 -9.69
C GLN A 293 7.27 5.53 -8.97
N ARG A 294 8.60 5.29 -9.03
CA ARG A 294 9.24 4.21 -8.28
C ARG A 294 9.11 4.43 -6.78
N ASP A 295 9.25 5.67 -6.32
CA ASP A 295 9.18 5.99 -4.90
C ASP A 295 7.77 5.77 -4.36
N VAL A 296 6.73 6.14 -5.12
CA VAL A 296 5.34 5.78 -4.78
C VAL A 296 5.15 4.28 -4.73
N ILE A 297 5.68 3.55 -5.73
CA ILE A 297 5.59 2.09 -5.76
C ILE A 297 6.27 1.49 -4.51
N ARG A 298 7.50 1.89 -4.19
CA ARG A 298 8.26 1.46 -3.02
C ARG A 298 7.53 1.80 -1.72
N ASN A 299 7.09 3.04 -1.57
CA ASN A 299 6.38 3.51 -0.40
C ASN A 299 5.09 2.70 -0.18
N SER A 300 4.36 2.36 -1.24
CA SER A 300 3.15 1.53 -1.13
C SER A 300 3.43 0.13 -0.56
N VAL A 301 4.60 -0.43 -0.87
CA VAL A 301 5.07 -1.76 -0.46
C VAL A 301 5.71 -1.75 0.92
N TYR A 302 6.58 -0.79 1.22
CA TYR A 302 7.33 -0.73 2.48
C TYR A 302 6.58 -0.03 3.62
N HIS A 303 5.67 0.90 3.30
CA HIS A 303 5.00 1.73 4.32
C HIS A 303 3.48 1.81 4.11
N GLY A 304 2.99 1.44 2.92
CA GLY A 304 1.58 1.52 2.56
C GLY A 304 0.78 0.26 2.85
N ASN A 305 -0.37 0.16 2.18
CA ASN A 305 -1.28 -0.99 2.31
C ASN A 305 -0.77 -2.26 1.58
N ARG A 306 0.39 -2.23 0.92
CA ARG A 306 1.00 -3.39 0.24
C ARG A 306 2.09 -4.08 1.08
N MET A 307 2.32 -3.61 2.31
CA MET A 307 3.17 -4.26 3.31
C MET A 307 2.86 -5.76 3.51
N HIS A 308 1.62 -6.19 3.29
CA HIS A 308 1.25 -7.60 3.39
C HIS A 308 2.04 -8.49 2.42
N LEU A 309 2.48 -7.96 1.27
CA LEU A 309 3.29 -8.69 0.27
C LEU A 309 4.69 -9.02 0.77
N LEU A 310 5.30 -8.13 1.56
CA LEU A 310 6.59 -8.39 2.20
C LEU A 310 6.44 -9.37 3.37
N ARG A 311 5.30 -9.26 4.05
CA ARG A 311 5.03 -9.96 5.30
C ARG A 311 4.87 -11.47 5.16
N ALA A 312 4.60 -12.11 4.03
CA ALA A 312 4.60 -13.59 4.02
C ALA A 312 6.00 -14.19 4.17
N ALA A 313 7.01 -13.59 3.52
CA ALA A 313 8.40 -14.01 3.69
C ALA A 313 8.97 -13.60 5.06
N TRP A 314 8.44 -12.52 5.65
CA TRP A 314 8.85 -11.98 6.96
C TRP A 314 8.08 -12.55 8.16
N LEU A 315 6.80 -12.90 8.02
CA LEU A 315 5.95 -13.42 9.11
C LEU A 315 6.27 -14.88 9.41
N ASP A 316 6.72 -15.68 8.44
CA ASP A 316 7.22 -17.02 8.79
C ASP A 316 8.48 -16.96 9.67
N SER A 317 9.25 -15.87 9.58
CA SER A 317 10.41 -15.60 10.42
C SER A 317 10.11 -14.77 11.69
N PHE A 318 9.06 -13.92 11.70
CA PHE A 318 8.71 -13.01 12.80
C PHE A 318 7.32 -13.22 13.43
N ARG A 319 6.53 -14.24 13.08
CA ARG A 319 5.23 -14.53 13.75
C ARG A 319 5.32 -14.67 15.28
N HIS A 320 6.52 -14.79 15.83
CA HIS A 320 6.77 -14.82 17.27
C HIS A 320 7.38 -13.53 17.85
N GLU A 321 7.81 -12.56 17.04
CA GLU A 321 8.55 -11.39 17.54
C GLU A 321 7.93 -10.07 17.05
N LEU A 322 7.34 -9.34 18.00
CA LEU A 322 7.05 -7.89 17.99
C LEU A 322 5.72 -7.43 17.41
N VAL A 323 4.59 -8.04 17.82
CA VAL A 323 3.41 -7.20 18.08
C VAL A 323 3.74 -6.34 19.29
N ALA A 324 3.81 -5.01 19.11
CA ALA A 324 4.12 -4.10 20.20
C ALA A 324 3.14 -4.35 21.37
N PRO A 325 3.64 -4.57 22.61
CA PRO A 325 2.76 -4.75 23.73
C PRO A 325 1.99 -3.44 23.99
N ALA A 326 0.72 -3.56 24.35
CA ALA A 326 -0.07 -2.43 24.80
C ALA A 326 0.02 -2.36 26.32
N ALA A 327 0.32 -1.19 26.88
CA ALA A 327 0.40 -1.02 28.33
C ALA A 327 -0.46 0.15 28.79
N VAL A 328 -1.05 0.00 29.97
CA VAL A 328 -1.90 1.03 30.57
C VAL A 328 -1.79 1.02 32.08
N SER A 329 -1.75 2.21 32.68
CA SER A 329 -1.90 2.35 34.11
C SER A 329 -3.38 2.34 34.48
N ARG A 330 -3.77 1.41 35.36
CA ARG A 330 -5.15 1.27 35.84
C ARG A 330 -5.42 2.19 37.03
N HIS A 331 -4.46 2.28 37.92
CA HIS A 331 -4.39 3.23 39.03
C HIS A 331 -2.92 3.55 39.32
N ALA A 332 -2.65 4.48 40.25
CA ALA A 332 -1.31 4.97 40.56
C ALA A 332 -0.25 3.88 40.88
N ASN A 333 -0.70 2.67 41.22
CA ASN A 333 0.14 1.56 41.69
C ASN A 333 0.09 0.32 40.80
N THR A 334 -0.60 0.35 39.65
CA THR A 334 -0.64 -0.80 38.74
C THR A 334 -0.42 -0.43 37.29
N VAL A 335 0.25 -1.35 36.59
CA VAL A 335 0.44 -1.30 35.13
C VAL A 335 0.00 -2.64 34.57
N ALA A 336 -1.01 -2.61 33.70
CA ALA A 336 -1.41 -3.76 32.90
C ALA A 336 -0.67 -3.73 31.57
N VAL A 337 -0.06 -4.86 31.21
CA VAL A 337 0.62 -5.08 29.93
C VAL A 337 -0.12 -6.18 29.19
N PHE A 338 -0.37 -5.95 27.92
CA PHE A 338 -1.06 -6.83 26.99
C PHE A 338 -0.12 -7.14 25.83
N ALA A 339 -0.04 -8.41 25.47
CA ALA A 339 0.79 -8.86 24.37
C ALA A 339 0.09 -9.98 23.61
N THR A 340 0.46 -10.14 22.35
CA THR A 340 0.00 -11.27 21.53
C THR A 340 1.03 -12.40 21.65
N GLY A 341 0.59 -13.56 22.13
CA GLY A 341 1.39 -14.79 22.14
C GLY A 341 1.15 -15.67 20.92
N ASP A 342 1.63 -16.91 20.99
CA ASP A 342 1.52 -17.90 19.91
C ASP A 342 0.10 -18.05 19.37
N GLY A 343 -0.03 -18.13 18.05
CA GLY A 343 -1.33 -18.25 17.37
C GLY A 343 -2.18 -16.99 17.45
N GLY A 344 -1.59 -15.84 17.75
CA GLY A 344 -2.33 -14.58 17.88
C GLY A 344 -3.16 -14.50 19.17
N ARG A 345 -2.80 -15.26 20.22
CA ARG A 345 -3.58 -15.33 21.46
C ARG A 345 -3.23 -14.17 22.38
N PRO A 346 -4.17 -13.29 22.73
CA PRO A 346 -3.91 -12.15 23.60
C PRO A 346 -3.66 -12.64 25.02
N LYS A 347 -2.66 -12.04 25.65
CA LYS A 347 -2.19 -12.34 26.99
C LYS A 347 -2.12 -11.04 27.79
N SER A 348 -2.38 -11.13 29.09
CA SER A 348 -2.20 -10.00 30.01
C SER A 348 -1.31 -10.34 31.19
N ARG A 349 -0.66 -9.31 31.71
CA ARG A 349 0.09 -9.36 32.97
C ARG A 349 -0.05 -8.03 33.67
N VAL A 350 -0.27 -8.04 34.97
CA VAL A 350 -0.48 -6.80 35.75
C VAL A 350 0.57 -6.68 36.83
N TRP A 351 1.39 -5.64 36.78
CA TRP A 351 2.26 -5.26 37.88
C TRP A 351 1.42 -4.57 38.95
N ASP A 352 1.58 -4.97 40.22
CA ASP A 352 0.97 -4.32 41.38
C ASP A 352 2.06 -3.93 42.38
N ALA A 353 2.31 -2.63 42.49
CA ALA A 353 3.33 -2.08 43.37
C ALA A 353 3.04 -2.35 44.86
N SER A 354 1.78 -2.57 45.25
CA SER A 354 1.45 -2.92 46.65
C SER A 354 1.90 -4.33 47.04
N ARG A 355 2.08 -5.20 46.04
CA ARG A 355 2.55 -6.58 46.21
C ARG A 355 3.97 -6.79 45.71
N ASP A 356 4.59 -5.75 45.16
CA ASP A 356 5.88 -5.79 44.46
C ASP A 356 6.01 -7.00 43.53
N SER A 357 4.93 -7.31 42.81
CA SER A 357 4.85 -8.52 41.99
C SER A 357 3.85 -8.38 40.85
N TYR A 358 4.02 -9.25 39.84
CA TYR A 358 3.06 -9.40 38.76
C TYR A 358 1.95 -10.38 39.13
N TYR A 359 0.72 -10.15 38.65
CA TYR A 359 -0.33 -11.15 38.56
C TYR A 359 -0.41 -11.70 37.12
N PRO A 360 -0.54 -13.04 36.90
CA PRO A 360 -0.68 -14.12 37.88
C PRO A 360 0.68 -14.73 38.32
N GLY A 361 1.63 -13.91 38.77
CA GLY A 361 2.98 -14.32 39.16
C GLY A 361 3.96 -14.27 38.01
N ASN A 362 4.69 -15.37 37.80
CA ASN A 362 5.69 -15.51 36.72
C ASN A 362 5.08 -15.82 35.35
N GLY A 363 3.77 -16.06 35.28
CA GLY A 363 3.05 -16.39 34.05
C GLY A 363 2.37 -15.19 33.40
N TRP A 364 1.73 -15.48 32.27
CA TRP A 364 0.80 -14.60 31.58
C TRP A 364 -0.62 -15.17 31.72
N LEU A 365 -1.60 -14.31 31.92
CA LEU A 365 -3.01 -14.69 31.86
C LEU A 365 -3.46 -14.71 30.39
N ASP A 366 -3.87 -15.88 29.90
CA ASP A 366 -4.45 -16.03 28.57
C ASP A 366 -5.85 -15.39 28.54
N LEU A 367 -6.11 -14.55 27.54
CA LEU A 367 -7.39 -13.85 27.37
C LEU A 367 -8.31 -14.54 26.36
N GLY A 368 -7.99 -15.76 25.92
CA GLY A 368 -8.77 -16.54 24.98
C GLY A 368 -8.85 -15.94 23.58
N ASP A 369 -9.45 -16.70 22.67
CA ASP A 369 -9.45 -16.51 21.21
C ASP A 369 -8.07 -16.32 20.57
N GLY A 370 -7.90 -16.83 19.35
CA GLY A 370 -6.67 -16.67 18.57
C GLY A 370 -6.81 -15.64 17.45
N GLY A 371 -5.69 -15.40 16.76
CA GLY A 371 -5.66 -14.65 15.51
C GLY A 371 -5.67 -13.13 15.66
N PHE A 372 -5.36 -12.57 16.83
CA PHE A 372 -5.19 -11.11 16.96
C PHE A 372 -3.83 -10.66 16.43
N GLU A 373 -3.81 -9.56 15.67
CA GLU A 373 -2.58 -8.98 15.10
C GLU A 373 -2.15 -7.67 15.78
N ALA A 374 -3.07 -7.00 16.47
CA ALA A 374 -2.80 -5.78 17.21
C ALA A 374 -3.69 -5.71 18.45
N LEU A 375 -3.13 -5.18 19.54
CA LEU A 375 -3.85 -4.89 20.78
C LEU A 375 -3.74 -3.39 21.09
N ASN A 376 -4.80 -2.82 21.62
CA ASN A 376 -4.83 -1.47 22.17
C ASN A 376 -5.56 -1.50 23.51
N THR A 377 -5.19 -0.63 24.44
CA THR A 377 -5.81 -0.60 25.76
C THR A 377 -5.97 0.81 26.27
N LEU A 378 -7.00 1.03 27.08
CA LEU A 378 -7.20 2.27 27.83
C LEU A 378 -7.73 1.96 29.23
N SER A 379 -7.51 2.90 30.15
CA SER A 379 -8.14 2.89 31.47
C SER A 379 -9.36 3.79 31.43
N ARG A 380 -10.45 3.33 32.05
CA ARG A 380 -11.66 4.12 32.25
C ARG A 380 -11.82 4.35 33.74
N GLY A 381 -11.38 5.52 34.20
CA GLY A 381 -11.27 5.80 35.62
C GLY A 381 -10.16 4.97 36.28
N SER A 382 -10.32 4.70 37.58
CA SER A 382 -9.35 3.98 38.40
C SER A 382 -9.63 2.49 38.54
N ASP A 383 -10.80 2.03 38.13
CA ASP A 383 -11.32 0.70 38.43
C ASP A 383 -11.60 -0.15 37.18
N GLN A 384 -11.55 0.42 35.97
CA GLN A 384 -11.86 -0.29 34.73
C GLN A 384 -10.75 -0.23 33.69
N LEU A 385 -10.51 -1.36 33.01
CA LEU A 385 -9.62 -1.47 31.86
C LEU A 385 -10.41 -1.93 30.65
N HIS A 386 -10.13 -1.36 29.49
CA HIS A 386 -10.64 -1.82 28.21
C HIS A 386 -9.47 -2.28 27.35
N VAL A 387 -9.66 -3.39 26.64
CA VAL A 387 -8.72 -3.96 25.70
C VAL A 387 -9.45 -4.17 24.39
N PHE A 388 -8.87 -3.67 23.32
CA PHE A 388 -9.35 -3.85 21.95
C PHE A 388 -8.33 -4.68 21.19
N GLY A 389 -8.81 -5.54 20.31
CA GLY A 389 -7.96 -6.31 19.43
C GLY A 389 -8.52 -6.40 18.02
N THR A 390 -7.65 -6.30 17.03
CA THR A 390 -7.98 -6.56 15.61
C THR A 390 -7.56 -7.99 15.26
N LYS A 391 -8.47 -8.77 14.67
CA LYS A 391 -8.16 -10.13 14.18
C LYS A 391 -7.59 -10.10 12.77
N ALA A 392 -6.44 -10.75 12.59
CA ALA A 392 -5.78 -10.96 11.31
C ALA A 392 -6.72 -11.59 10.29
N GLY A 393 -6.66 -11.11 9.05
CA GLY A 393 -7.38 -11.65 7.89
C GLY A 393 -8.89 -11.42 7.86
N SER A 394 -9.55 -11.22 9.01
CA SER A 394 -11.00 -11.01 9.06
C SER A 394 -11.42 -9.55 9.22
N GLY A 395 -10.48 -8.65 9.56
CA GLY A 395 -10.77 -7.25 9.85
C GLY A 395 -11.68 -7.03 11.06
N ASN A 396 -12.09 -8.09 11.77
CA ASN A 396 -13.00 -7.97 12.90
C ASN A 396 -12.26 -7.39 14.11
N ALA A 397 -12.82 -6.32 14.67
CA ALA A 397 -12.46 -5.88 16.01
C ALA A 397 -13.23 -6.65 17.07
N ALA A 398 -12.56 -6.94 18.16
CA ALA A 398 -13.18 -7.43 19.37
C ALA A 398 -12.69 -6.62 20.58
N GLN A 399 -13.46 -6.63 21.65
CA GLN A 399 -13.13 -5.98 22.90
C GLN A 399 -13.29 -6.91 24.11
N LYS A 400 -12.58 -6.58 25.17
CA LYS A 400 -12.77 -7.06 26.53
C LYS A 400 -12.66 -5.90 27.49
N HIS A 401 -13.33 -6.03 28.63
CA HIS A 401 -13.13 -5.09 29.72
C HIS A 401 -12.97 -5.82 31.05
N TRP A 402 -12.24 -5.21 31.96
CA TRP A 402 -12.06 -5.66 33.33
C TRP A 402 -12.61 -4.59 34.26
N THR A 403 -13.26 -4.99 35.35
CA THR A 403 -13.64 -4.09 36.45
C THR A 403 -13.17 -4.67 37.78
N ASP A 404 -12.82 -3.81 38.76
CA ASP A 404 -12.42 -4.25 40.11
C ASP A 404 -13.51 -5.08 40.77
N ALA A 405 -14.77 -4.70 40.57
CA ALA A 405 -15.92 -5.39 41.11
C ALA A 405 -16.06 -6.83 40.58
N MET A 406 -15.68 -7.08 39.32
CA MET A 406 -15.77 -8.42 38.72
C MET A 406 -14.57 -9.30 39.04
N GLY A 407 -13.38 -8.71 39.19
CA GLY A 407 -12.15 -9.48 39.38
C GLY A 407 -11.84 -10.45 38.22
N ALA A 408 -12.41 -10.21 37.04
CA ALA A 408 -12.27 -11.01 35.83
C ALA A 408 -12.52 -10.15 34.57
N TYR A 409 -12.07 -10.63 33.42
CA TYR A 409 -12.44 -10.02 32.14
C TYR A 409 -13.86 -10.45 31.72
N ALA A 410 -14.63 -9.49 31.21
CA ALA A 410 -15.92 -9.72 30.56
C ALA A 410 -15.75 -9.74 29.02
N PRO A 411 -16.55 -10.54 28.29
CA PRO A 411 -17.66 -11.37 28.78
C PRO A 411 -17.20 -12.63 29.55
N SER A 412 -15.97 -13.09 29.32
CA SER A 412 -15.28 -14.05 30.19
C SER A 412 -13.77 -13.95 29.99
N ASN A 413 -12.96 -14.72 30.72
CA ASN A 413 -11.52 -14.80 30.44
C ASN A 413 -11.23 -15.45 29.07
N ASN A 414 -12.13 -16.23 28.50
CA ASN A 414 -11.85 -17.01 27.29
C ASN A 414 -12.55 -16.50 26.02
N THR A 415 -13.50 -15.56 26.14
CA THR A 415 -14.31 -15.08 25.01
C THR A 415 -14.21 -13.58 24.86
N TRP A 416 -14.09 -13.08 23.62
CA TRP A 416 -14.13 -11.65 23.32
C TRP A 416 -15.52 -11.23 22.87
N GLU A 417 -15.91 -10.01 23.20
CA GLU A 417 -17.11 -9.38 22.66
C GLU A 417 -16.79 -8.77 21.29
N LYS A 418 -17.64 -9.02 20.28
CA LYS A 418 -17.47 -8.42 18.95
C LYS A 418 -17.68 -6.91 19.04
N TYR A 419 -16.69 -6.13 18.57
CA TYR A 419 -16.71 -4.67 18.67
C TYR A 419 -17.34 -4.00 17.43
N VAL A 420 -17.05 -4.53 16.25
CA VAL A 420 -17.54 -4.01 14.96
C VAL A 420 -18.43 -5.07 14.30
N THR A 421 -19.59 -4.67 13.74
CA THR A 421 -20.58 -5.57 13.13
C THR A 421 -20.08 -6.16 11.80
N GLN A 422 -20.77 -7.21 11.32
CA GLN A 422 -20.28 -8.14 10.29
C GLN A 422 -20.01 -7.56 8.90
N ASP A 423 -20.42 -6.31 8.65
CA ASP A 423 -20.26 -5.64 7.36
C ASP A 423 -19.11 -4.62 7.32
N ASP A 424 -18.33 -4.53 8.40
CA ASP A 424 -17.29 -3.51 8.59
C ASP A 424 -15.92 -4.18 8.79
N GLU A 425 -15.20 -4.42 7.70
CA GLU A 425 -13.81 -4.88 7.76
C GLU A 425 -12.86 -3.73 8.11
N LEU A 426 -12.14 -3.88 9.22
CA LEU A 426 -11.07 -2.97 9.59
C LEU A 426 -9.75 -3.32 8.91
N PHE A 427 -8.98 -2.27 8.64
CA PHE A 427 -7.61 -2.33 8.19
C PHE A 427 -6.69 -1.78 9.27
N GLY A 428 -6.05 -2.66 10.04
CA GLY A 428 -4.99 -2.30 10.99
C GLY A 428 -5.42 -2.12 12.45
N ALA A 429 -4.56 -1.47 13.23
CA ALA A 429 -4.72 -1.36 14.68
C ALA A 429 -5.82 -0.37 15.06
N ILE A 430 -6.57 -0.73 16.10
CA ILE A 430 -7.52 0.14 16.76
C ILE A 430 -6.75 1.15 17.64
N VAL A 431 -7.21 2.39 17.68
CA VAL A 431 -6.72 3.42 18.60
C VAL A 431 -7.89 3.90 19.44
N ALA A 432 -7.80 3.80 20.76
CA ALA A 432 -8.87 4.24 21.65
C ALA A 432 -8.39 5.36 22.56
N THR A 433 -9.22 6.39 22.76
CA THR A 433 -8.91 7.57 23.59
C THR A 433 -10.03 7.86 24.58
N PRO A 434 -9.72 8.13 25.86
CA PRO A 434 -10.73 8.56 26.81
C PRO A 434 -11.25 9.97 26.48
N ARG A 435 -12.52 10.23 26.82
CA ARG A 435 -13.14 11.56 26.84
C ARG A 435 -13.26 12.09 28.26
N SER A 436 -13.35 13.42 28.39
CA SER A 436 -13.63 14.09 29.66
C SER A 436 -15.00 13.71 30.27
N SER A 437 -15.95 13.25 29.45
CA SER A 437 -17.26 12.75 29.87
C SER A 437 -17.22 11.35 30.53
N GLY A 438 -16.07 10.69 30.58
CA GLY A 438 -15.95 9.32 31.07
C GLY A 438 -16.37 8.24 30.06
N THR A 439 -16.67 8.63 28.82
CA THR A 439 -16.80 7.73 27.65
C THR A 439 -15.44 7.62 26.95
N HIS A 440 -15.34 6.83 25.89
CA HIS A 440 -14.15 6.81 25.03
C HIS A 440 -14.54 6.81 23.55
N ASP A 441 -13.65 7.33 22.72
CA ASP A 441 -13.74 7.17 21.27
C ASP A 441 -12.77 6.11 20.81
N VAL A 442 -13.21 5.29 19.87
CA VAL A 442 -12.39 4.27 19.24
C VAL A 442 -12.31 4.58 17.75
N PHE A 443 -11.09 4.72 17.27
CA PHE A 443 -10.74 4.97 15.89
C PHE A 443 -10.14 3.72 15.28
N ALA A 444 -10.46 3.47 14.03
CA ALA A 444 -9.76 2.49 13.21
C ALA A 444 -9.72 3.00 11.77
N ARG A 445 -8.88 2.37 10.95
CA ARG A 445 -8.93 2.54 9.50
C ARG A 445 -9.75 1.39 8.92
N TRP A 446 -10.59 1.67 7.94
CA TRP A 446 -11.43 0.69 7.25
C TRP A 446 -10.74 0.23 5.96
N VAL A 447 -11.21 -0.88 5.40
CA VAL A 447 -10.71 -1.41 4.11
C VAL A 447 -10.86 -0.40 2.96
N ASP A 448 -11.87 0.48 3.02
CA ASP A 448 -12.04 1.56 2.05
C ASP A 448 -11.01 2.71 2.21
N GLY A 449 -10.14 2.63 3.22
CA GLY A 449 -9.12 3.60 3.55
C GLY A 449 -9.58 4.73 4.46
N SER A 450 -10.89 4.86 4.74
CA SER A 450 -11.43 5.86 5.64
C SER A 450 -11.03 5.61 7.09
N VAL A 451 -10.89 6.67 7.88
CA VAL A 451 -10.78 6.59 9.33
C VAL A 451 -12.17 6.86 9.90
N ARG A 452 -12.72 5.90 10.64
CA ARG A 452 -14.02 6.08 11.30
C ARG A 452 -13.85 6.01 12.81
N ALA A 453 -14.74 6.70 13.51
CA ALA A 453 -14.75 6.76 14.96
C ALA A 453 -16.09 6.24 15.48
N ARG A 454 -16.05 5.46 16.55
CA ARG A 454 -17.24 5.06 17.29
C ARG A 454 -17.10 5.55 18.73
N ASN A 455 -18.10 6.31 19.17
CA ASN A 455 -18.21 6.69 20.58
C ASN A 455 -18.74 5.49 21.37
N TYR A 456 -18.08 5.18 22.48
CA TYR A 456 -18.47 4.14 23.39
C TYR A 456 -18.79 4.76 24.75
N GLY A 457 -20.09 4.81 25.06
CA GLY A 457 -20.63 5.43 26.26
C GLY A 457 -21.88 4.70 26.74
N THR A 458 -21.86 4.36 28.04
CA THR A 458 -22.80 3.55 28.85
C THR A 458 -22.95 2.10 28.44
#